data_AF-A0A258GVS7-F1
#
_entry.id   AF-A0A258GVS7-F1
#
_cell.length_a   1.000
_cell.length_b   1.000
_cell.length_c   1.000
_cell.angle_alpha   90.00
_cell.angle_beta   90.00
_cell.angle_gamma   90.00
#
_symmetry.space_group_name_H-M   'P 1'
#
loop_
_entity.id
_entity.type
_entity.pdbx_description
1 polymer ?
#
loop_
_entity_poly.entity_id
_entity_poly.type
_entity_poly.pdbx_seq_one_letter_code
_entity_poly.pdbx_strand_id
1 'polypeptide(L)'
;MRTALRLLAIALTPAALPVRGEDRPRPVSGSEMRAEARSLAAGDPRLLAEVAEAEAEAERGVLGSGPSSIRQTVPAGATWALPISRSSHTAATIAVRRIGAAPVALTIVDATGRQLCTDNSGSALLTCRIAAGGGPLVARVANRGADATDVLLLMN
;
A
#
# COMPACT_ATOMS: atom_id res chain seq x y z
N MET A 1 36.47 -55.02 -62.13
CA MET A 1 36.09 -55.34 -60.74
C MET A 1 36.95 -54.52 -59.78
N ARG A 2 36.55 -53.29 -59.42
CA ARG A 2 37.04 -52.58 -58.23
C ARG A 2 35.94 -51.63 -57.73
N THR A 3 35.63 -51.80 -56.47
CA THR A 3 34.49 -51.33 -55.68
C THR A 3 34.55 -49.81 -55.50
N ALA A 4 33.49 -49.09 -55.88
CA ALA A 4 33.36 -47.66 -55.63
C ALA A 4 32.78 -47.41 -54.23
N LEU A 5 33.54 -46.65 -53.47
CA LEU A 5 33.43 -46.29 -52.06
C LEU A 5 32.13 -45.49 -51.78
N ARG A 6 31.22 -46.01 -50.96
CA ARG A 6 30.10 -45.24 -50.41
C ARG A 6 30.59 -44.40 -49.23
N LEU A 7 30.79 -43.10 -49.46
CA LEU A 7 31.00 -42.10 -48.41
C LEU A 7 29.71 -41.96 -47.58
N LEU A 8 29.75 -42.42 -46.34
CA LEU A 8 28.70 -42.21 -45.35
C LEU A 8 28.89 -40.79 -44.79
N ALA A 9 28.07 -39.84 -45.24
CA ALA A 9 28.02 -38.50 -44.64
C ALA A 9 27.27 -38.60 -43.30
N ILE A 10 28.01 -38.57 -42.19
CA ILE A 10 27.43 -38.41 -40.85
C ILE A 10 27.00 -36.96 -40.73
N ALA A 11 25.70 -36.69 -40.89
CA ALA A 11 25.11 -35.40 -40.59
C ALA A 11 25.13 -35.19 -39.07
N LEU A 12 26.13 -34.44 -38.57
CA LEU A 12 26.09 -33.84 -37.25
C LEU A 12 24.95 -32.83 -37.21
N THR A 13 23.78 -33.28 -36.76
CA THR A 13 22.70 -32.39 -36.37
C THR A 13 23.08 -31.80 -35.02
N PRO A 14 23.26 -30.47 -34.87
CA PRO A 14 23.39 -29.90 -33.55
C PRO A 14 22.03 -30.05 -32.87
N ALA A 15 21.93 -30.96 -31.92
CA ALA A 15 20.83 -30.94 -30.97
C ALA A 15 20.94 -29.63 -30.20
N ALA A 16 20.12 -28.64 -30.57
CA ALA A 16 19.92 -27.45 -29.78
C ALA A 16 19.30 -27.89 -28.45
N LEU A 17 20.16 -28.11 -27.45
CA LEU A 17 19.72 -28.20 -26.07
C LEU A 17 18.94 -26.92 -25.76
N PRO A 18 17.71 -26.99 -25.25
CA PRO A 18 17.05 -25.78 -24.80
C PRO A 18 17.92 -25.19 -23.68
N VAL A 19 18.48 -24.01 -23.93
CA VAL A 19 19.04 -23.18 -22.87
C VAL A 19 17.92 -22.99 -21.86
N ARG A 20 18.04 -23.69 -20.73
CA ARG A 20 17.18 -23.52 -19.57
C ARG A 20 17.20 -22.03 -19.27
N GLY A 21 16.05 -21.38 -19.41
CA GLY A 21 15.93 -19.93 -19.39
C GLY A 21 16.74 -19.34 -18.24
N GLU A 22 17.55 -18.33 -18.56
CA GLU A 22 18.31 -17.56 -17.58
C GLU A 22 17.47 -17.33 -16.34
N ASP A 23 18.06 -17.68 -15.20
CA ASP A 23 17.54 -17.43 -13.86
C ASP A 23 17.54 -15.92 -13.65
N ARG A 24 16.58 -15.23 -14.28
CA ARG A 24 16.45 -13.77 -14.15
C ARG A 24 16.09 -13.50 -12.70
N PRO A 25 16.92 -12.76 -11.94
CA PRO A 25 16.62 -12.48 -10.54
C PRO A 25 15.25 -11.81 -10.46
N ARG A 26 14.30 -12.48 -9.81
CA ARG A 26 13.02 -11.82 -9.52
C ARG A 26 13.28 -10.70 -8.51
N PRO A 27 12.55 -9.59 -8.59
CA PRO A 27 12.62 -8.55 -7.56
C PRO A 27 12.36 -9.15 -6.18
N VAL A 28 13.23 -8.83 -5.22
CA VAL A 28 13.06 -9.22 -3.82
C VAL A 28 11.97 -8.34 -3.21
N SER A 29 11.00 -8.96 -2.55
CA SER A 29 9.93 -8.23 -1.86
C SER A 29 10.41 -7.68 -0.51
N GLY A 30 9.79 -6.59 -0.04
CA GLY A 30 10.09 -6.02 1.27
C GLY A 30 9.85 -7.01 2.42
N SER A 31 8.88 -7.93 2.29
CA SER A 31 8.65 -9.01 3.26
C SER A 31 9.81 -10.00 3.32
N GLU A 32 10.40 -10.35 2.17
CA GLU A 32 11.56 -11.24 2.12
C GLU A 32 12.80 -10.57 2.73
N MET A 33 12.98 -9.28 2.48
CA MET A 33 14.07 -8.51 3.10
C MET A 33 13.93 -8.45 4.63
N ARG A 34 12.71 -8.25 5.16
CA ARG A 34 12.47 -8.20 6.61
C ARG A 34 12.59 -9.58 7.28
N ALA A 35 12.16 -10.64 6.61
CA ALA A 35 12.36 -12.01 7.09
C ALA A 35 13.86 -12.33 7.22
N GLU A 36 14.67 -11.94 6.22
CA GLU A 36 16.13 -12.09 6.27
C GLU A 36 16.75 -11.20 7.36
N ALA A 37 16.31 -9.95 7.49
CA ALA A 37 16.77 -9.05 8.55
C ALA A 37 16.51 -9.62 9.96
N ARG A 38 15.36 -10.30 10.15
CA ARG A 38 15.04 -10.98 11.42
C ARG A 38 15.97 -12.15 11.70
N SER A 39 16.35 -12.90 10.67
CA SER A 39 17.34 -13.98 10.75
C SER A 39 18.72 -13.45 11.15
N LEU A 40 19.15 -12.35 10.53
CA LEU A 40 20.44 -11.70 10.82
C LEU A 40 20.50 -11.04 12.20
N ALA A 41 19.37 -10.53 12.69
CA ALA A 41 19.25 -9.93 14.03
C ALA A 41 19.09 -10.97 15.16
N ALA A 42 19.16 -12.27 14.87
CA ALA A 42 18.99 -13.32 15.87
C ALA A 42 19.99 -13.15 17.02
N GLY A 43 19.46 -12.89 18.22
CA GLY A 43 20.26 -12.71 19.44
C GLY A 43 20.51 -11.25 19.84
N ASP A 44 20.15 -10.27 19.01
CA ASP A 44 20.19 -8.85 19.38
C ASP A 44 18.76 -8.30 19.56
N PRO A 45 18.30 -8.11 20.80
CA PRO A 45 16.94 -7.64 21.08
C PRO A 45 16.68 -6.21 20.58
N ARG A 46 17.72 -5.38 20.44
CA ARG A 46 17.60 -4.01 19.94
C ARG A 46 17.34 -4.01 18.43
N LEU A 47 18.08 -4.82 17.68
CA LEU A 47 17.88 -4.96 16.24
C LEU A 47 16.55 -5.65 15.90
N LEU A 48 16.12 -6.62 16.71
CA LEU A 48 14.80 -7.23 16.57
C LEU A 48 13.66 -6.22 16.79
N ALA A 49 13.83 -5.26 17.70
CA ALA A 49 12.88 -4.18 17.90
C ALA A 49 12.81 -3.23 16.67
N GLU A 50 13.95 -2.86 16.09
CA GLU A 50 13.99 -2.03 14.88
C GLU A 50 13.32 -2.71 13.67
N VAL A 51 13.51 -4.03 13.50
CA VAL A 51 12.82 -4.81 12.45
C VAL A 51 11.30 -4.81 12.68
N ALA A 52 10.86 -5.00 13.92
CA ALA A 52 9.44 -4.97 14.28
C ALA A 52 8.81 -3.58 14.06
N GLU A 53 9.52 -2.50 14.37
CA GLU A 53 9.08 -1.13 14.08
C GLU A 53 8.98 -0.89 12.57
N ALA A 54 9.94 -1.38 11.78
CA ALA A 54 9.89 -1.28 10.32
C ALA A 54 8.75 -2.11 9.69
N GLU A 55 8.41 -3.26 10.28
CA GLU A 55 7.22 -4.04 9.91
C GLU A 55 5.93 -3.25 10.21
N ALA A 56 5.82 -2.68 11.42
CA ALA A 56 4.67 -1.87 11.81
C ALA A 56 4.52 -0.57 10.99
N GLU A 57 5.64 0.04 10.59
CA GLU A 57 5.64 1.19 9.66
C GLU A 57 5.18 0.77 8.26
N ALA A 58 5.62 -0.39 7.76
CA ALA A 58 5.18 -0.90 6.47
C ALA A 58 3.68 -1.24 6.43
N GLU A 59 3.10 -1.56 7.59
CA GLU A 59 1.66 -1.76 7.76
C GLU A 59 0.90 -0.46 7.99
N ARG A 60 1.61 0.65 8.29
CA ARG A 60 0.98 1.94 8.52
C ARG A 60 0.35 2.45 7.23
N GLY A 61 -0.97 2.59 7.24
CA GLY A 61 -1.75 2.97 6.05
C GLY A 61 -2.07 1.82 5.09
N VAL A 62 -1.65 0.58 5.40
CA VAL A 62 -2.13 -0.63 4.73
C VAL A 62 -3.40 -1.10 5.43
N LEU A 63 -4.54 -0.95 4.76
CA LEU A 63 -5.84 -1.41 5.26
C LEU A 63 -5.87 -2.94 5.41
N GLY A 64 -6.66 -3.53 6.32
CA GLY A 64 -7.03 -4.95 6.29
C GLY A 64 -6.84 -5.81 7.57
N SER A 65 -6.16 -5.34 8.62
CA SER A 65 -5.91 -6.14 9.84
C SER A 65 -6.57 -5.60 11.13
N GLY A 66 -7.37 -4.53 11.06
CA GLY A 66 -8.06 -3.94 12.21
C GLY A 66 -8.35 -2.44 12.04
N PRO A 67 -8.97 -1.79 13.04
CA PRO A 67 -9.19 -0.36 13.00
C PRO A 67 -7.85 0.38 13.02
N SER A 68 -7.57 1.17 11.99
CA SER A 68 -6.37 2.00 11.94
C SER A 68 -6.71 3.48 12.12
N SER A 69 -5.75 4.23 12.69
CA SER A 69 -5.93 5.64 12.98
C SER A 69 -4.69 6.46 12.66
N ILE A 70 -4.90 7.66 12.13
CA ILE A 70 -3.84 8.61 11.80
C ILE A 70 -4.22 9.96 12.41
N ARG A 71 -3.33 10.49 13.24
CA ARG A 71 -3.46 11.84 13.79
C ARG A 71 -2.72 12.82 12.90
N GLN A 72 -3.35 13.96 12.61
CA GLN A 72 -2.75 15.02 11.82
C GLN A 72 -3.20 16.39 12.34
N THR A 73 -2.28 17.35 12.37
CA THR A 73 -2.62 18.77 12.52
C THR A 73 -2.89 19.37 11.14
N VAL A 74 -4.06 19.99 10.97
CA VAL A 74 -4.47 20.67 9.73
C VAL A 74 -4.46 22.17 9.98
N PRO A 75 -3.57 22.94 9.32
CA PRO A 75 -3.53 24.40 9.45
C PRO A 75 -4.87 25.06 9.10
N ALA A 76 -5.08 26.28 9.59
CA ALA A 76 -6.27 27.07 9.28
C ALA A 76 -6.45 27.24 7.76
N GLY A 77 -7.67 27.02 7.25
CA GLY A 77 -7.99 27.11 5.82
C GLY A 77 -7.34 26.04 4.94
N ALA A 78 -6.48 25.17 5.47
CA ALA A 78 -5.77 24.16 4.70
C ALA A 78 -6.60 22.89 4.50
N THR A 79 -6.23 22.12 3.48
CA THR A 79 -6.75 20.77 3.26
C THR A 79 -5.61 19.77 3.35
N TRP A 80 -5.74 18.82 4.26
CA TRP A 80 -4.88 17.64 4.29
C TRP A 80 -5.46 16.55 3.41
N ALA A 81 -4.62 15.92 2.59
CA ALA A 81 -4.99 14.83 1.71
C ALA A 81 -4.17 13.58 2.04
N LEU A 82 -4.86 12.47 2.25
CA LEU A 82 -4.25 11.18 2.52
C LEU A 82 -4.66 10.18 1.42
N PRO A 83 -3.71 9.68 0.60
CA PRO A 83 -3.99 8.54 -0.27
C PRO A 83 -4.24 7.29 0.57
N ILE A 84 -5.26 6.52 0.20
CA ILE A 84 -5.70 5.33 0.90
C ILE A 84 -5.73 4.17 -0.10
N SER A 85 -4.93 3.14 0.20
CA SER A 85 -4.90 1.88 -0.52
C SER A 85 -5.77 0.85 0.19
N ARG A 86 -6.84 0.39 -0.47
CA ARG A 86 -7.72 -0.66 0.06
C ARG A 86 -7.16 -2.04 -0.26
N SER A 87 -6.91 -2.84 0.77
CA SER A 87 -6.53 -4.25 0.62
C SER A 87 -7.73 -5.17 0.39
N SER A 88 -8.92 -4.77 0.86
CA SER A 88 -10.15 -5.55 0.72
C SER A 88 -11.18 -4.82 -0.13
N HIS A 89 -11.92 -5.60 -0.92
CA HIS A 89 -13.04 -5.12 -1.74
C HIS A 89 -14.34 -4.94 -0.93
N THR A 90 -14.29 -5.10 0.40
CA THR A 90 -15.46 -4.97 1.28
C THR A 90 -15.75 -3.50 1.60
N ALA A 91 -16.99 -3.17 2.00
CA ALA A 91 -17.36 -1.80 2.32
C ALA A 91 -16.46 -1.20 3.42
N ALA A 92 -16.03 0.04 3.22
CA ALA A 92 -15.14 0.75 4.14
C ALA A 92 -15.87 1.93 4.78
N THR A 93 -15.55 2.21 6.04
CA THR A 93 -16.00 3.40 6.76
C THR A 93 -14.77 4.23 7.06
N ILE A 94 -14.75 5.46 6.55
CA ILE A 94 -13.72 6.44 6.84
C ILE A 94 -14.37 7.51 7.70
N ALA A 95 -13.82 7.74 8.89
CA ALA A 95 -14.30 8.76 9.79
C ALA A 95 -13.18 9.72 10.18
N VAL A 96 -13.54 10.93 10.54
CA VAL A 96 -12.63 11.93 11.08
C VAL A 96 -13.22 12.45 12.38
N ARG A 97 -12.51 12.23 13.47
CA ARG A 97 -12.80 12.88 14.74
C ARG A 97 -12.01 14.17 14.82
N ARG A 98 -12.73 15.29 14.91
CA ARG A 98 -12.13 16.60 15.20
C ARG A 98 -11.64 16.63 16.64
N ILE A 99 -10.45 17.16 16.85
CA ILE A 99 -9.87 17.42 18.16
C ILE A 99 -9.66 18.94 18.23
N GLY A 100 -10.68 19.63 18.74
CA GLY A 100 -10.73 21.10 18.78
C GLY A 100 -12.09 21.66 18.34
N ALA A 101 -12.15 22.99 18.27
CA ALA A 101 -13.38 23.73 17.93
C ALA A 101 -13.46 24.13 16.45
N ALA A 102 -12.33 24.17 15.72
CA ALA A 102 -12.31 24.64 14.34
C ALA A 102 -13.14 23.72 13.43
N PRO A 103 -14.11 24.23 12.66
CA PRO A 103 -14.94 23.39 11.81
C PRO A 103 -14.10 22.67 10.75
N VAL A 104 -14.34 21.38 10.58
CA VAL A 104 -13.68 20.56 9.54
C VAL A 104 -14.72 19.94 8.62
N ALA A 105 -14.30 19.60 7.40
CA ALA A 105 -15.08 18.84 6.44
C ALA A 105 -14.27 17.64 5.94
N LEU A 106 -14.94 16.51 5.75
CA LEU A 106 -14.38 15.28 5.18
C LEU A 106 -14.91 15.09 3.76
N THR A 107 -14.04 14.80 2.81
CA THR A 107 -14.43 14.43 1.44
C THR A 107 -13.60 13.25 0.98
N ILE A 108 -14.25 12.22 0.46
CA ILE A 108 -13.59 11.04 -0.12
C ILE A 108 -13.76 11.09 -1.63
N VAL A 109 -12.64 11.01 -2.34
CA VAL A 109 -12.61 10.95 -3.81
C VAL A 109 -11.97 9.64 -4.29
N ASP A 110 -12.35 9.20 -5.49
CA ASP A 110 -11.69 8.09 -6.17
C ASP A 110 -10.47 8.55 -7.00
N ALA A 111 -9.81 7.59 -7.67
CA ALA A 111 -8.64 7.80 -8.53
C ALA A 111 -8.84 8.84 -9.64
N THR A 112 -10.09 9.01 -10.11
CA THR A 112 -10.44 9.97 -11.18
C THR A 112 -10.74 11.37 -10.62
N GLY A 113 -10.69 11.52 -9.29
CA GLY A 113 -11.07 12.76 -8.60
C GLY A 113 -12.57 12.91 -8.40
N ARG A 114 -13.39 11.90 -8.76
CA ARG A 114 -14.83 11.94 -8.52
C ARG A 114 -15.11 11.80 -7.03
N GLN A 115 -15.96 12.68 -6.51
CA GLN A 115 -16.41 12.62 -5.13
C GLN A 115 -17.31 11.40 -4.91
N LEU A 116 -16.92 10.54 -3.98
CA LEU A 116 -17.72 9.38 -3.56
C LEU A 116 -18.60 9.72 -2.36
N CYS A 117 -18.08 10.53 -1.44
CA CYS A 117 -18.78 10.91 -0.22
C CYS A 117 -18.24 12.24 0.31
N THR A 118 -19.09 13.00 0.98
CA THR A 118 -18.70 14.19 1.73
C THR A 118 -19.51 14.27 3.02
N ASP A 119 -18.86 14.70 4.10
CA ASP A 119 -19.50 15.07 5.36
C ASP A 119 -18.98 16.46 5.74
N ASN A 120 -19.89 17.40 5.84
CA ASN A 120 -19.64 18.79 6.21
C ASN A 120 -20.61 19.26 7.30
N SER A 121 -21.13 18.31 8.08
CA SER A 121 -22.17 18.53 9.09
C SER A 121 -21.74 19.44 10.25
N GLY A 122 -20.43 19.67 10.43
CA GLY A 122 -19.87 20.35 11.61
C GLY A 122 -19.80 19.46 12.86
N SER A 123 -20.24 18.20 12.76
CA SER A 123 -20.11 17.19 13.84
C SER A 123 -18.67 17.04 14.32
N ALA A 124 -18.50 16.68 15.59
CA ALA A 124 -17.18 16.31 16.12
C ALA A 124 -16.66 14.99 15.53
N LEU A 125 -17.55 14.14 14.99
CA LEU A 125 -17.23 12.93 14.27
C LEU A 125 -17.90 12.97 12.91
N LEU A 126 -17.10 13.11 11.86
CA LEU A 126 -17.53 13.10 10.47
C LEU A 126 -17.34 11.70 9.91
N THR A 127 -18.28 11.19 9.13
CA THR A 127 -18.26 9.78 8.69
C THR A 127 -18.69 9.64 7.24
N CYS A 128 -17.89 8.91 6.47
CA CYS A 128 -18.19 8.51 5.10
C CYS A 128 -18.18 6.98 4.99
N ARG A 129 -19.29 6.41 4.51
CA ARG A 129 -19.36 4.99 4.13
C ARG A 129 -19.12 4.86 2.64
N ILE A 130 -18.17 4.00 2.29
CA ILE A 130 -17.77 3.71 0.92
C ILE A 130 -18.22 2.30 0.59
N ALA A 131 -18.92 2.16 -0.54
CA ALA A 131 -19.40 0.87 -1.01
C ALA A 131 -18.25 -0.14 -1.23
N ALA A 132 -18.63 -1.41 -1.25
CA ALA A 132 -17.75 -2.49 -1.69
C ALA A 132 -17.25 -2.20 -3.11
N GLY A 133 -15.97 -2.49 -3.34
CA GLY A 133 -15.28 -2.14 -4.58
C GLY A 133 -13.77 -2.03 -4.37
N GLY A 134 -13.04 -1.93 -5.48
CA GLY A 134 -11.59 -1.74 -5.48
C GLY A 134 -11.19 -0.32 -5.89
N GLY A 135 -9.88 -0.08 -5.87
CA GLY A 135 -9.27 1.15 -6.37
C GLY A 135 -8.80 2.10 -5.26
N PRO A 136 -7.82 2.96 -5.58
CA PRO A 136 -7.27 3.91 -4.62
C PRO A 136 -8.30 5.00 -4.33
N LEU A 137 -8.30 5.44 -3.07
CA LEU A 137 -9.11 6.55 -2.59
C LEU A 137 -8.20 7.66 -2.09
N VAL A 138 -8.73 8.87 -1.99
CA VAL A 138 -8.07 9.95 -1.26
C VAL A 138 -9.06 10.53 -0.26
N ALA A 139 -8.70 10.51 1.02
CA ALA A 139 -9.42 11.24 2.05
C ALA A 139 -8.87 12.67 2.12
N ARG A 140 -9.77 13.65 2.00
CA ARG A 140 -9.47 15.07 2.11
C ARG A 140 -10.15 15.61 3.35
N VAL A 141 -9.36 16.18 4.25
CA VAL A 141 -9.84 16.84 5.47
C VAL A 141 -9.52 18.31 5.36
N ALA A 142 -10.56 19.12 5.17
CA ALA A 142 -10.44 20.57 5.05
C ALA A 142 -10.74 21.21 6.40
N ASN A 143 -9.80 21.99 6.93
CA ASN A 143 -10.05 22.88 8.05
C ASN A 143 -10.67 24.17 7.52
N ARG A 144 -11.88 24.49 7.98
CA ARG A 144 -12.63 25.68 7.60
C ARG A 144 -12.64 26.75 8.69
N GLY A 145 -11.93 26.52 9.79
CA GLY A 145 -11.75 27.49 10.86
C GLY A 145 -10.57 28.44 10.61
N ALA A 146 -10.48 29.43 11.50
CA ALA A 146 -9.40 30.42 11.53
C ALA A 146 -8.14 29.92 12.26
N ASP A 147 -8.25 28.84 13.03
CA ASP A 147 -7.16 28.24 13.81
C ASP A 147 -6.79 26.86 13.28
N ALA A 148 -5.55 26.44 13.50
CA ALA A 148 -5.14 25.06 13.25
C ALA A 148 -5.91 24.09 14.16
N THR A 149 -6.17 22.88 13.67
CA THR A 149 -6.88 21.86 14.44
C THR A 149 -6.26 20.49 14.24
N ASP A 150 -6.25 19.72 15.32
CA ASP A 150 -5.91 18.31 15.22
C ASP A 150 -7.13 17.51 14.77
N VAL A 151 -6.87 16.50 13.97
CA VAL A 151 -7.85 15.52 13.53
C VAL A 151 -7.31 14.12 13.74
N LEU A 152 -8.21 13.19 14.06
CA LEU A 152 -7.92 11.77 14.09
C LEU A 152 -8.76 11.11 12.99
N LEU A 153 -8.11 10.68 11.93
CA LEU A 153 -8.71 9.89 10.88
C LEU A 153 -8.77 8.43 11.33
N LEU A 154 -9.93 7.81 11.14
CA LEU A 154 -10.27 6.45 11.57
C LEU A 154 -10.76 5.68 10.34
N MET A 155 -10.34 4.43 10.21
CA MET A 155 -10.69 3.58 9.07
C MET A 155 -10.74 2.11 9.48
N ASN A 156 -11.54 1.31 8.75
CA ASN A 156 -11.71 -0.13 8.95
C ASN A 156 -11.51 -0.92 7.66
#